data_AF-A0A7S0YQ65-F1
#
_entry.id   AF-A0A7S0YQ65-F1
#
_cell.length_a   1.000
_cell.length_b   1.000
_cell.length_c   1.000
_cell.angle_alpha   90.00
_cell.angle_beta   90.00
_cell.angle_gamma   90.00
#
_symmetry.space_group_name_H-M   'P 1'
#
loop_
_entity.id
_entity.type
_entity.pdbx_description
1 polymer ?
#
loop_
_entity_poly.entity_id
_entity_poly.type
_entity_poly.pdbx_seq_one_letter_code
_entity_poly.pdbx_strand_id
1 'polypeptide(L)'
;MEFVCFTFIVDDIVLPDGQTVMEQLGGGGPQSLFGYQVVSGMRAKVGISAGVGRDVPASCRRCLSLFSIDDSGLIEDAGPRTPRAWQIFEADGLRTQVWRGFRDNDPKLTEMLSPKFEDLPPVYRQATNFHLGVHPSVTPSTLLEVLRQSAHRAGGLFTIEPYTSAPTPPPPYHLTSLLSKCDVFSPNELELRSLFLSSESIKTAQVPQDTSRDGMLFPFRPENSKGENENEKENANKGARGHPLTVQLALQLLALSPPGGANTVVVRCGADGVVLVARDPSMAKAANEGPDFNSTAFVCHVPAVQ
;
A
#
# COMPACT_ATOMS: atom_id res chain seq x y z
N MET A 1 19.49 10.20 -2.77
CA MET A 1 18.69 9.78 -1.59
C MET A 1 18.49 8.27 -1.66
N GLU A 2 18.25 7.55 -0.56
CA GLU A 2 17.94 6.10 -0.63
C GLU A 2 16.45 5.85 -0.83
N PHE A 3 15.60 6.59 -0.11
CA PHE A 3 14.14 6.47 -0.19
C PHE A 3 13.46 7.83 -0.13
N VAL A 4 12.52 8.08 -1.04
CA VAL A 4 11.69 9.30 -1.04
C VAL A 4 10.21 8.92 -1.04
N CYS A 5 9.47 9.49 -0.10
CA CYS A 5 8.01 9.31 0.00
C CYS A 5 7.28 10.64 -0.19
N PHE A 6 6.00 10.54 -0.53
CA PHE A 6 5.15 11.68 -0.84
C PHE A 6 3.97 11.84 0.12
N THR A 7 3.32 13.00 0.05
CA THR A 7 2.23 13.46 0.92
C THR A 7 2.67 13.85 2.34
N PHE A 8 2.08 14.94 2.83
CA PHE A 8 2.25 15.47 4.17
C PHE A 8 0.89 16.01 4.59
N ILE A 9 0.37 15.53 5.72
CA ILE A 9 -0.89 15.99 6.30
C ILE A 9 -0.63 16.26 7.79
N VAL A 10 -1.29 17.25 8.37
CA VAL A 10 -1.40 17.40 9.82
C VAL A 10 -2.69 16.70 10.25
N ASP A 11 -2.59 15.65 11.06
CA ASP A 11 -3.75 14.94 11.58
C ASP A 11 -4.08 15.41 13.00
N ASP A 12 -5.35 15.74 13.21
CA ASP A 12 -5.95 15.89 14.53
C ASP A 12 -6.81 14.67 14.80
N ILE A 13 -6.39 13.82 15.73
CA ILE A 13 -7.03 12.51 15.95
C ILE A 13 -8.11 12.67 17.01
N VAL A 14 -9.29 12.10 16.77
CA VAL A 14 -10.34 11.89 17.77
C VAL A 14 -10.45 10.38 18.02
N LEU A 15 -10.23 9.97 19.27
CA LEU A 15 -10.29 8.57 19.69
C LEU A 15 -11.73 8.17 20.10
N PRO A 16 -12.05 6.86 20.15
CA PRO A 16 -13.42 6.40 20.45
C PRO A 16 -13.97 6.80 21.83
N ASP A 17 -13.11 7.17 22.78
CA ASP A 17 -13.48 7.65 24.11
C ASP A 17 -13.63 9.18 24.18
N GLY A 18 -13.50 9.87 23.03
CA GLY A 18 -13.56 11.32 22.92
C GLY A 18 -12.25 12.04 23.24
N GLN A 19 -11.16 11.34 23.57
CA GLN A 19 -9.84 11.97 23.67
C GLN A 19 -9.39 12.53 22.32
N THR A 20 -8.62 13.61 22.35
CA THR A 20 -8.08 14.23 21.14
C THR A 20 -6.57 14.30 21.19
N VAL A 21 -5.92 13.96 20.07
CA VAL A 21 -4.47 14.04 19.89
C VAL A 21 -4.20 14.96 18.71
N MET A 22 -3.91 16.21 19.01
CA MET A 22 -3.81 17.29 18.03
C MET A 22 -2.43 17.33 17.36
N GLU A 23 -2.36 17.86 16.14
CA GLU A 23 -1.11 18.23 15.44
C GLU A 23 -0.10 17.09 15.28
N GLN A 24 -0.61 15.90 14.96
CA GLN A 24 0.17 14.74 14.60
C GLN A 24 0.62 14.80 13.15
N LEU A 25 1.76 14.18 12.85
CA LEU A 25 2.30 14.12 11.50
C LEU A 25 1.69 12.93 10.73
N GLY A 26 0.87 13.27 9.75
CA GLY A 26 0.01 12.38 8.97
C GLY A 26 0.31 12.33 7.48
N GLY A 27 -0.52 11.57 6.76
CA GLY A 27 -0.31 11.19 5.35
C GLY A 27 0.70 10.05 5.20
N GLY A 28 0.60 9.23 4.15
CA GLY A 28 1.36 7.98 4.01
C GLY A 28 2.89 8.17 3.97
N GLY A 29 3.36 9.35 3.55
CA GLY A 29 4.77 9.67 3.41
C GLY A 29 5.57 9.47 4.70
N PRO A 30 5.27 10.23 5.78
CA PRO A 30 5.88 10.05 7.09
C PRO A 30 5.86 8.61 7.63
N GLN A 31 4.73 7.89 7.59
CA GLN A 31 4.68 6.53 8.18
C GLN A 31 5.58 5.55 7.43
N SER A 32 5.59 5.60 6.09
CA SER A 32 6.48 4.76 5.28
C SER A 32 7.96 5.12 5.50
N LEU A 33 8.30 6.40 5.73
CA LEU A 33 9.66 6.83 6.07
C LEU A 33 10.09 6.38 7.48
N PHE A 34 9.19 6.44 8.47
CA PHE A 34 9.46 5.94 9.83
C PHE A 34 9.74 4.42 9.81
N GLY A 35 8.91 3.64 9.11
CA GLY A 35 9.13 2.20 8.94
C GLY A 35 10.47 1.89 8.28
N TYR A 36 10.82 2.61 7.21
CA TYR A 36 12.11 2.44 6.53
C TYR A 36 13.30 2.81 7.44
N GLN A 37 13.19 3.87 8.24
CA GLN A 37 14.23 4.23 9.19
C GLN A 37 14.39 3.19 10.30
N VAL A 38 13.30 2.66 10.86
CA VAL A 38 13.37 1.56 11.84
C VAL A 38 14.09 0.35 11.26
N VAL A 39 13.73 -0.10 10.05
CA VAL A 39 14.35 -1.28 9.41
C VAL A 39 15.81 -1.04 9.01
N SER A 40 16.19 0.17 8.59
CA SER A 40 17.59 0.51 8.30
C SER A 40 18.44 0.71 9.57
N GLY A 41 17.82 0.79 10.75
CA GLY A 41 18.49 1.16 12.00
C GLY A 41 18.92 2.63 12.01
N MET A 42 18.07 3.53 11.54
CA MET A 42 18.24 5.00 11.52
C MET A 42 19.44 5.50 10.70
N ARG A 43 19.89 4.71 9.71
CA ARG A 43 21.09 5.00 8.90
C ARG A 43 20.79 5.40 7.47
N ALA A 44 19.56 5.17 6.99
CA ALA A 44 19.18 5.51 5.63
C ALA A 44 19.08 7.03 5.44
N LYS A 45 19.53 7.50 4.28
CA LYS A 45 19.23 8.84 3.79
C LYS A 45 17.83 8.83 3.18
N VAL A 46 16.85 9.40 3.87
CA VAL A 46 15.46 9.42 3.44
C VAL A 46 14.93 10.85 3.35
N GLY A 47 13.95 11.10 2.47
CA GLY A 47 13.38 12.43 2.28
C GLY A 47 11.87 12.42 2.02
N ILE A 48 11.20 13.51 2.39
CA ILE A 48 9.76 13.72 2.15
C ILE A 48 9.52 14.84 1.14
N SER A 49 8.58 14.64 0.21
CA SER A 49 8.12 15.72 -0.68
C SER A 49 6.60 15.85 -0.74
N ALA A 50 6.11 17.06 -0.51
CA ALA A 50 4.70 17.40 -0.47
C ALA A 50 4.49 18.92 -0.59
N GLY A 51 3.32 19.34 -1.06
CA GLY A 51 2.90 20.74 -0.94
C GLY A 51 2.47 21.07 0.49
N VAL A 52 2.94 22.20 1.03
CA VAL A 52 2.59 22.69 2.37
C VAL A 52 2.28 24.20 2.36
N GLY A 53 1.61 24.68 3.40
CA GLY A 53 1.47 26.11 3.65
C GLY A 53 2.62 26.64 4.53
N ARG A 54 2.62 27.93 4.86
CA ARG A 54 3.58 28.52 5.81
C ARG A 54 3.32 28.14 7.28
N ASP A 55 2.25 27.39 7.54
CA ASP A 55 1.71 27.03 8.85
C ASP A 55 2.05 25.59 9.29
N VAL A 56 3.09 24.97 8.71
CA VAL A 56 3.59 23.65 9.15
C VAL A 56 3.93 23.68 10.65
N PRO A 57 3.28 22.84 11.49
CA PRO A 57 3.52 22.85 12.93
C PRO A 57 4.97 22.49 13.28
N ALA A 58 5.51 23.17 14.30
CA ALA A 58 6.85 22.89 14.82
C ALA A 58 6.98 21.48 15.43
N SER A 59 5.86 20.88 15.88
CA SER A 59 5.79 19.47 16.28
C SER A 59 6.09 18.53 15.12
N CYS A 60 5.49 18.76 13.95
CA CYS A 60 5.67 17.95 12.75
C CYS A 60 7.11 18.04 12.22
N ARG A 61 7.70 19.24 12.13
CA ARG A 61 9.12 19.39 11.73
C ARG A 61 10.08 18.73 12.73
N ARG A 62 9.80 18.83 14.02
CA ARG A 62 10.56 18.10 15.06
C ARG A 62 10.46 16.59 14.88
N CYS A 63 9.28 16.07 14.53
CA CYS A 63 9.07 14.66 14.25
C CYS A 63 9.92 14.19 13.05
N LEU A 64 9.89 14.92 11.92
CA LEU A 64 10.77 14.63 10.77
C LEU A 64 12.27 14.61 11.18
N SER A 65 12.70 15.61 11.95
CA SER A 65 14.08 15.70 12.44
C SER A 65 14.48 14.56 13.39
N LEU A 66 13.57 14.06 14.23
CA LEU A 66 13.83 12.91 15.12
C LEU A 66 14.09 11.62 14.33
N PHE A 67 13.49 11.48 13.16
CA PHE A 67 13.70 10.36 12.24
C PHE A 67 14.76 10.62 11.16
N SER A 68 15.54 11.70 11.28
CA SER A 68 16.55 12.11 10.29
C SER A 68 15.99 12.18 8.86
N ILE A 69 14.73 12.60 8.71
CA ILE A 69 14.07 12.78 7.42
C ILE A 69 14.44 14.16 6.87
N ASP A 70 14.97 14.20 5.66
CA ASP A 70 15.19 15.43 4.90
C ASP A 70 13.84 16.04 4.49
N ASP A 71 13.57 17.27 4.94
CA ASP A 71 12.34 18.03 4.63
C ASP A 71 12.54 19.11 3.55
N SER A 72 13.70 19.13 2.87
CA SER A 72 13.97 20.04 1.74
C SER A 72 13.09 19.84 0.51
N GLY A 73 12.33 18.73 0.46
CA GLY A 73 11.30 18.47 -0.55
C GLY A 73 9.91 19.02 -0.21
N LEU A 74 9.73 19.67 0.94
CA LEU A 74 8.48 20.38 1.27
C LEU A 74 8.37 21.66 0.43
N ILE A 75 7.35 21.71 -0.42
CA ILE A 75 7.07 22.84 -1.30
C ILE A 75 6.22 23.84 -0.51
N GLU A 76 6.89 24.80 0.12
CA GLU A 76 6.23 25.92 0.80
C GLU A 76 5.44 26.78 -0.20
N ASP A 77 4.37 27.44 0.28
CA ASP A 77 3.43 28.23 -0.52
C ASP A 77 2.69 27.47 -1.65
N ALA A 78 2.69 26.13 -1.63
CA ALA A 78 1.91 25.32 -2.57
C ALA A 78 0.38 25.55 -2.43
N GLY A 79 -0.08 26.10 -1.31
CA GLY A 79 -1.46 26.50 -1.10
C GLY A 79 -1.67 27.39 0.13
N PRO A 80 -2.93 27.76 0.42
CA PRO A 80 -3.25 28.77 1.44
C PRO A 80 -2.99 28.33 2.89
N ARG A 81 -2.77 27.03 3.11
CA ARG A 81 -2.48 26.37 4.39
C ARG A 81 -2.03 24.94 4.14
N THR A 82 -1.32 24.37 5.09
CA THR A 82 -0.89 22.97 5.10
C THR A 82 -2.11 22.05 5.11
N PRO A 83 -2.14 20.94 4.34
CA PRO A 83 -3.21 19.96 4.41
C PRO A 83 -3.38 19.47 5.85
N ARG A 84 -4.59 19.61 6.40
CA ARG A 84 -4.90 19.25 7.79
C ARG A 84 -6.25 18.56 7.84
N ALA A 85 -6.38 17.48 8.59
CA ALA A 85 -7.59 16.68 8.68
C ALA A 85 -7.91 16.29 10.12
N TRP A 86 -9.20 16.13 10.42
CA TRP A 86 -9.63 15.31 11.54
C TRP A 86 -9.58 13.84 11.12
N GLN A 87 -8.96 13.00 11.94
CA GLN A 87 -9.02 11.53 11.83
C GLN A 87 -9.88 11.03 12.99
N ILE A 88 -11.15 10.74 12.72
CA ILE A 88 -12.12 10.32 13.73
C ILE A 88 -12.17 8.79 13.72
N PHE A 89 -11.87 8.16 14.86
CA PHE A 89 -11.92 6.72 15.04
C PHE A 89 -13.12 6.32 15.91
N GLU A 90 -13.92 5.41 15.38
CA GLU A 90 -15.02 4.76 16.11
C GLU A 90 -14.54 3.52 16.85
N ALA A 91 -15.33 3.02 17.82
CA ALA A 91 -14.97 1.88 18.65
C ALA A 91 -14.83 0.54 17.90
N ASP A 92 -15.37 0.45 16.68
CA ASP A 92 -15.23 -0.68 15.75
C ASP A 92 -13.97 -0.58 14.85
N GLY A 93 -13.17 0.48 15.00
CA GLY A 93 -11.99 0.76 14.19
C GLY A 93 -12.29 1.50 12.88
N LEU A 94 -13.54 1.86 12.59
CA LEU A 94 -13.86 2.70 11.44
C LEU A 94 -13.19 4.07 11.57
N ARG A 95 -12.49 4.50 10.51
CA ARG A 95 -11.82 5.80 10.42
C ARG A 95 -12.56 6.71 9.44
N THR A 96 -13.06 7.85 9.93
CA THR A 96 -13.61 8.93 9.09
C THR A 96 -12.61 10.09 9.03
N GLN A 97 -12.25 10.51 7.81
CA GLN A 97 -11.39 11.67 7.59
C GLN A 97 -12.22 12.90 7.20
N VAL A 98 -11.98 14.06 7.83
CA VAL A 98 -12.65 15.33 7.49
C VAL A 98 -11.62 16.46 7.34
N TRP A 99 -11.55 17.08 6.17
CA TRP A 99 -10.58 18.14 5.88
C TRP A 99 -10.84 19.44 6.66
N ARG A 100 -9.77 20.06 7.19
CA ARG A 100 -9.83 21.28 8.00
C ARG A 100 -9.41 22.52 7.21
N GLY A 101 -10.40 23.27 6.72
CA GLY A 101 -10.18 24.52 5.98
C GLY A 101 -10.01 24.36 4.48
N PHE A 102 -10.23 23.15 3.97
CA PHE A 102 -10.49 22.85 2.56
C PHE A 102 -11.89 22.25 2.43
N ARG A 103 -12.48 22.33 1.24
CA ARG A 103 -13.70 21.58 0.91
C ARG A 103 -13.34 20.21 0.35
N ASP A 104 -14.30 19.29 0.35
CA ASP A 104 -14.13 18.04 -0.40
C ASP A 104 -13.92 18.34 -1.88
N ASN A 105 -12.94 17.65 -2.49
CA ASN A 105 -12.48 17.88 -3.86
C ASN A 105 -11.98 19.30 -4.16
N ASP A 106 -11.48 20.03 -3.15
CA ASP A 106 -10.83 21.32 -3.37
C ASP A 106 -9.63 21.18 -4.35
N PRO A 107 -9.61 21.93 -5.47
CA PRO A 107 -8.52 21.83 -6.44
C PRO A 107 -7.14 22.17 -5.87
N LYS A 108 -7.05 23.05 -4.87
CA LYS A 108 -5.77 23.41 -4.25
C LYS A 108 -5.29 22.32 -3.29
N LEU A 109 -6.18 21.70 -2.54
CA LEU A 109 -5.82 20.50 -1.77
C LEU A 109 -5.35 19.37 -2.71
N THR A 110 -6.06 19.15 -3.81
CA THR A 110 -5.68 18.17 -4.84
C THR A 110 -4.28 18.47 -5.41
N GLU A 111 -3.97 19.74 -5.73
CA GLU A 111 -2.65 20.15 -6.20
C GLU A 111 -1.55 19.89 -5.16
N MET A 112 -1.77 20.25 -3.89
CA MET A 112 -0.79 20.04 -2.81
C MET A 112 -0.50 18.56 -2.52
N LEU A 113 -1.50 17.70 -2.73
CA LEU A 113 -1.39 16.24 -2.58
C LEU A 113 -0.94 15.52 -3.87
N SER A 114 -0.78 16.24 -4.99
CA SER A 114 -0.35 15.70 -6.28
C SER A 114 1.12 16.08 -6.55
N PRO A 115 2.10 15.28 -6.10
CA PRO A 115 3.51 15.59 -6.31
C PRO A 115 3.87 15.61 -7.80
N LYS A 116 4.82 16.47 -8.16
CA LYS A 116 5.38 16.57 -9.52
C LYS A 116 6.86 16.20 -9.46
N PHE A 117 7.37 15.53 -10.48
CA PHE A 117 8.77 15.05 -10.46
C PHE A 117 9.76 16.20 -10.65
N GLU A 118 9.38 17.21 -11.43
CA GLU A 118 10.11 18.44 -11.70
C GLU A 118 10.31 19.32 -10.45
N ASP A 119 9.35 19.32 -9.53
CA ASP A 119 9.40 20.07 -8.27
C ASP A 119 10.34 19.41 -7.24
N LEU A 120 10.79 18.18 -7.46
CA LEU A 120 11.67 17.47 -6.54
C LEU A 120 13.10 18.07 -6.50
N PRO A 121 13.69 18.21 -5.29
CA PRO A 121 15.11 18.54 -5.15
C PRO A 121 16.00 17.65 -6.02
N PRO A 122 17.12 18.16 -6.58
CA PRO A 122 17.99 17.36 -7.45
C PRO A 122 18.46 16.03 -6.82
N VAL A 123 18.70 16.02 -5.50
CA VAL A 123 19.11 14.82 -4.73
C VAL A 123 17.97 13.81 -4.51
N TYR A 124 16.70 14.23 -4.68
CA TYR A 124 15.51 13.38 -4.60
C TYR A 124 15.18 12.79 -5.97
N ARG A 125 15.37 13.53 -7.07
CA ARG A 125 15.23 12.99 -8.44
C ARG A 125 16.22 11.84 -8.73
N GLN A 126 17.33 11.83 -8.00
CA GLN A 126 18.36 10.78 -7.96
C GLN A 126 18.15 9.79 -6.80
N ALA A 127 16.93 9.66 -6.26
CA ALA A 127 16.67 8.64 -5.23
C ALA A 127 16.71 7.23 -5.83
N THR A 128 17.26 6.28 -5.07
CA THR A 128 17.27 4.87 -5.45
C THR A 128 15.86 4.27 -5.42
N ASN A 129 15.06 4.62 -4.40
CA ASN A 129 13.71 4.08 -4.23
C ASN A 129 12.69 5.19 -4.01
N PHE A 130 11.45 4.95 -4.46
CA PHE A 130 10.31 5.84 -4.23
C PHE A 130 9.11 5.06 -3.67
N HIS A 131 8.25 5.75 -2.92
CA HIS A 131 6.96 5.21 -2.46
C HIS A 131 5.85 6.27 -2.55
N LEU A 132 4.74 5.91 -3.19
CA LEU A 132 3.63 6.82 -3.43
C LEU A 132 2.28 6.14 -3.13
N GLY A 133 1.47 6.80 -2.29
CA GLY A 133 0.05 6.49 -2.15
C GLY A 133 -0.74 6.94 -3.37
N VAL A 134 -1.62 6.07 -3.90
CA VAL A 134 -2.50 6.38 -5.05
C VAL A 134 -3.97 6.13 -4.72
N HIS A 135 -4.86 6.76 -5.47
CA HIS A 135 -6.28 6.37 -5.46
C HIS A 135 -6.45 5.12 -6.35
N PRO A 136 -7.12 4.05 -5.89
CA PRO A 136 -7.25 2.81 -6.67
C PRO A 136 -8.06 2.94 -7.98
N SER A 137 -8.73 4.08 -8.19
CA SER A 137 -9.49 4.40 -9.41
C SER A 137 -8.89 5.55 -10.25
N VAL A 138 -7.73 6.12 -9.86
CA VAL A 138 -7.09 7.23 -10.59
C VAL A 138 -5.59 6.95 -10.74
N THR A 139 -5.14 6.78 -11.98
CA THR A 139 -3.72 6.54 -12.30
C THR A 139 -3.05 7.82 -12.77
N PRO A 140 -2.15 8.46 -11.99
CA PRO A 140 -1.36 9.61 -12.44
C PRO A 140 -0.19 9.13 -13.33
N SER A 141 -0.51 8.53 -14.48
CA SER A 141 0.41 7.69 -15.29
C SER A 141 1.79 8.31 -15.53
N THR A 142 1.86 9.57 -15.95
CA THR A 142 3.12 10.27 -16.24
C THR A 142 4.05 10.31 -15.03
N LEU A 143 3.52 10.62 -13.84
CA LEU A 143 4.30 10.66 -12.61
C LEU A 143 4.81 9.26 -12.25
N LEU A 144 3.94 8.25 -12.29
CA LEU A 144 4.30 6.87 -11.94
C LEU A 144 5.40 6.34 -12.88
N GLU A 145 5.31 6.63 -14.17
CA GLU A 145 6.32 6.28 -15.17
C GLU A 145 7.67 6.93 -14.88
N VAL A 146 7.69 8.24 -14.62
CA VAL A 146 8.94 8.98 -14.39
C VAL A 146 9.60 8.57 -13.08
N LEU A 147 8.84 8.37 -12.00
CA LEU A 147 9.35 7.86 -10.72
C LEU A 147 9.97 6.47 -10.89
N ARG A 148 9.25 5.54 -11.54
CA ARG A 148 9.74 4.18 -11.79
C ARG A 148 11.02 4.17 -12.61
N GLN A 149 11.04 4.91 -13.72
CA GLN A 149 12.23 5.02 -14.56
C GLN A 149 13.41 5.63 -13.80
N SER A 150 13.18 6.57 -12.87
CA SER A 150 14.28 7.15 -12.08
C SER A 150 14.82 6.16 -11.04
N ALA A 151 13.94 5.42 -10.33
CA ALA A 151 14.37 4.33 -9.44
C ALA A 151 15.21 3.29 -10.20
N HIS A 152 14.74 2.83 -11.36
CA HIS A 152 15.42 1.82 -12.17
C HIS A 152 16.78 2.31 -12.68
N ARG A 153 16.90 3.57 -13.12
CA ARG A 153 18.19 4.18 -13.48
C ARG A 153 19.17 4.25 -12.30
N ALA A 154 18.66 4.37 -11.08
CA ALA A 154 19.43 4.37 -9.84
C ALA A 154 19.62 2.96 -9.23
N GLY A 155 19.13 1.91 -9.90
CA GLY A 155 19.26 0.51 -9.46
C GLY A 155 18.32 0.09 -8.33
N GLY A 156 17.27 0.85 -8.04
CA GLY A 156 16.28 0.53 -7.01
C GLY A 156 14.86 0.38 -7.55
N LEU A 157 13.88 0.48 -6.65
CA LEU A 157 12.48 0.08 -6.87
C LEU A 157 11.51 1.24 -6.66
N PHE A 158 10.39 1.20 -7.39
CA PHE A 158 9.23 2.04 -7.12
C PHE A 158 8.07 1.21 -6.55
N THR A 159 7.56 1.66 -5.41
CA THR A 159 6.49 1.00 -4.68
C THR A 159 5.23 1.87 -4.63
N ILE A 160 4.06 1.26 -4.72
CA ILE A 160 2.77 1.94 -4.66
C ILE A 160 1.90 1.27 -3.60
N GLU A 161 1.19 2.07 -2.81
CA GLU A 161 0.04 1.61 -2.02
C GLU A 161 -1.24 2.35 -2.44
N PRO A 162 -2.42 1.72 -2.40
CA PRO A 162 -3.67 2.48 -2.33
C PRO A 162 -3.79 3.17 -0.97
N TYR A 163 -4.24 4.43 -0.93
CA TYR A 163 -4.49 5.15 0.34
C TYR A 163 -5.95 5.06 0.84
N THR A 164 -6.82 4.44 0.04
CA THR A 164 -8.25 4.26 0.34
C THR A 164 -8.76 3.03 -0.40
N SER A 165 -9.84 2.43 0.12
CA SER A 165 -10.64 1.45 -0.62
C SER A 165 -11.26 2.08 -1.87
N ALA A 166 -11.42 1.29 -2.92
CA ALA A 166 -12.15 1.69 -4.11
C ALA A 166 -13.67 1.73 -3.81
N PRO A 167 -14.40 2.79 -4.19
CA PRO A 167 -15.85 2.86 -3.97
C PRO A 167 -16.63 1.84 -4.82
N THR A 168 -16.04 1.46 -5.96
CA THR A 168 -16.46 0.36 -6.83
C THR A 168 -15.20 -0.36 -7.35
N PRO A 169 -15.24 -1.69 -7.56
CA PRO A 169 -14.12 -2.42 -8.16
C PRO A 169 -13.66 -1.80 -9.48
N PRO A 170 -12.37 -1.44 -9.62
CA PRO A 170 -11.85 -0.93 -10.89
C PRO A 170 -11.92 -2.03 -11.96
N PRO A 171 -12.17 -1.67 -13.24
CA PRO A 171 -12.15 -2.66 -14.30
C PRO A 171 -10.73 -3.25 -14.48
N PRO A 172 -10.56 -4.52 -14.88
CA PRO A 172 -9.24 -5.17 -14.90
C PRO A 172 -8.15 -4.43 -15.66
N TYR A 173 -8.50 -3.75 -16.78
CA TYR A 173 -7.54 -2.96 -17.55
C TYR A 173 -6.93 -1.80 -16.75
N HIS A 174 -7.66 -1.24 -15.77
CA HIS A 174 -7.17 -0.19 -14.89
C HIS A 174 -6.15 -0.75 -13.90
N LEU A 175 -6.43 -1.93 -13.32
CA LEU A 175 -5.50 -2.63 -12.43
C LEU A 175 -4.22 -3.04 -13.18
N THR A 176 -4.34 -3.63 -14.37
CA THR A 176 -3.19 -3.95 -15.23
C THR A 176 -2.38 -2.69 -15.58
N SER A 177 -3.05 -1.57 -15.89
CA SER A 177 -2.37 -0.28 -16.13
C SER A 177 -1.59 0.17 -14.90
N LEU A 178 -2.21 0.19 -13.72
CA LEU A 178 -1.56 0.61 -12.47
C LEU A 178 -0.37 -0.29 -12.09
N LEU A 179 -0.56 -1.62 -12.15
CA LEU A 179 0.48 -2.61 -11.87
C LEU A 179 1.64 -2.55 -12.87
N SER A 180 1.43 -2.06 -14.09
CA SER A 180 2.52 -1.82 -15.05
C SER A 180 3.48 -0.70 -14.61
N LYS A 181 3.09 0.13 -13.64
CA LYS A 181 3.83 1.34 -13.22
C LYS A 181 4.48 1.25 -11.84
N CYS A 182 4.54 0.07 -11.21
CA CYS A 182 5.34 -0.16 -10.00
C CYS A 182 6.09 -1.50 -10.07
N ASP A 183 6.97 -1.73 -9.10
CA ASP A 183 7.64 -3.01 -8.89
C ASP A 183 6.97 -3.78 -7.73
N VAL A 184 6.51 -3.05 -6.71
CA VAL A 184 5.75 -3.58 -5.56
C VAL A 184 4.43 -2.84 -5.42
N PHE A 185 3.33 -3.58 -5.20
CA PHE A 185 2.02 -3.03 -4.88
C PHE A 185 1.56 -3.48 -3.48
N SER A 186 1.19 -2.54 -2.60
CA SER A 186 1.14 -2.76 -1.15
C SER A 186 -0.20 -2.40 -0.46
N PRO A 187 -1.33 -3.06 -0.78
CA PRO A 187 -2.62 -2.79 -0.14
C PRO A 187 -2.70 -3.33 1.31
N ASN A 188 -3.67 -2.87 2.10
CA ASN A 188 -4.22 -3.66 3.21
C ASN A 188 -5.34 -4.60 2.73
N GLU A 189 -5.86 -5.46 3.61
CA GLU A 189 -6.92 -6.42 3.23
C GLU A 189 -8.21 -5.77 2.73
N LEU A 190 -8.62 -4.62 3.27
CA LEU A 190 -9.85 -3.94 2.86
C LEU A 190 -9.68 -3.31 1.47
N GLU A 191 -8.56 -2.64 1.25
CA GLU A 191 -8.14 -2.12 -0.06
C GLU A 191 -8.10 -3.24 -1.09
N LEU A 192 -7.41 -4.35 -0.81
CA LEU A 192 -7.31 -5.49 -1.72
C LEU A 192 -8.69 -6.07 -2.07
N ARG A 193 -9.57 -6.26 -1.07
CA ARG A 193 -10.95 -6.72 -1.29
C ARG A 193 -11.71 -5.74 -2.19
N SER A 194 -11.55 -4.44 -1.99
CA SER A 194 -12.22 -3.41 -2.80
C SER A 194 -11.80 -3.36 -4.28
N LEU A 195 -10.66 -3.95 -4.64
CA LEU A 195 -10.26 -4.07 -6.05
C LEU A 195 -11.06 -5.13 -6.83
N PHE A 196 -11.74 -6.06 -6.13
CA PHE A 196 -12.42 -7.21 -6.73
C PHE A 196 -13.89 -7.36 -6.31
N LEU A 197 -14.26 -6.91 -5.11
CA LEU A 197 -15.57 -7.14 -4.49
C LEU A 197 -16.34 -5.83 -4.34
N SER A 198 -17.65 -5.84 -4.60
CA SER A 198 -18.49 -4.68 -4.33
C SER A 198 -18.60 -4.40 -2.83
N SER A 199 -18.93 -3.16 -2.46
CA SER A 199 -19.10 -2.75 -1.06
C SER A 199 -20.16 -3.58 -0.29
N GLU A 200 -21.13 -4.18 -1.00
CA GLU A 200 -22.09 -5.13 -0.42
C GLU A 200 -21.44 -6.50 -0.16
N SER A 201 -20.67 -7.02 -1.13
CA SER A 201 -19.91 -8.28 -1.00
C SER A 201 -18.79 -8.21 0.04
N ILE A 202 -18.21 -7.03 0.29
CA ILE A 202 -17.20 -6.84 1.34
C ILE A 202 -17.84 -6.97 2.72
N LYS A 203 -19.02 -6.35 2.94
CA LYS A 203 -19.76 -6.43 4.21
C LYS A 203 -20.18 -7.86 4.55
N THR A 204 -20.61 -8.65 3.57
CA THR A 204 -20.92 -10.07 3.79
C THR A 204 -19.67 -10.91 4.01
N ALA A 205 -18.55 -10.60 3.35
CA ALA A 205 -17.26 -11.27 3.55
C ALA A 205 -16.50 -10.85 4.83
N GLN A 206 -17.03 -9.91 5.62
CA GLN A 206 -16.52 -9.52 6.94
C GLN A 206 -17.21 -10.26 8.10
N VAL A 207 -18.28 -11.02 7.83
CA VAL A 207 -18.94 -11.90 8.81
C VAL A 207 -18.56 -13.34 8.46
N PRO A 208 -17.65 -13.94 9.24
CA PRO A 208 -18.13 -14.64 10.43
C PRO A 208 -17.27 -14.35 11.68
N GLN A 209 -17.88 -13.68 12.67
CA GLN A 209 -17.52 -13.95 14.05
C GLN A 209 -18.17 -15.27 14.48
N ASP A 210 -17.41 -16.08 15.21
CA ASP A 210 -17.80 -17.40 15.68
C ASP A 210 -19.07 -17.35 16.56
N THR A 211 -20.20 -17.76 15.99
CA THR A 211 -21.38 -18.16 16.76
C THR A 211 -21.73 -19.60 16.47
N SER A 212 -21.09 -20.48 17.23
CA SER A 212 -21.48 -21.86 17.51
C SER A 212 -21.38 -22.90 16.38
N ARG A 213 -20.74 -24.01 16.78
CA ARG A 213 -20.94 -25.38 16.30
C ARG A 213 -22.33 -25.62 15.66
N ASP A 214 -22.36 -25.77 14.35
CA ASP A 214 -22.73 -27.06 13.74
C ASP A 214 -22.37 -27.08 12.25
N GLY A 215 -22.13 -28.28 11.70
CA GLY A 215 -21.57 -28.43 10.37
C GLY A 215 -22.57 -28.18 9.25
N MET A 216 -22.17 -27.39 8.25
CA MET A 216 -22.75 -27.45 6.91
C MET A 216 -21.64 -27.56 5.85
N LEU A 217 -21.58 -28.72 5.20
CA LEU A 217 -20.75 -28.92 4.01
C LEU A 217 -21.37 -28.15 2.83
N PHE A 218 -20.56 -27.39 2.11
CA PHE A 218 -20.82 -27.10 0.71
C PHE A 218 -20.03 -28.09 -0.17
N PRO A 219 -20.67 -28.73 -1.16
CA PRO A 219 -20.03 -29.79 -1.92
C PRO A 219 -19.21 -29.24 -3.09
N PHE A 220 -17.96 -29.68 -3.22
CA PHE A 220 -17.28 -29.72 -4.51
C PHE A 220 -16.48 -31.01 -4.65
N ARG A 221 -16.95 -31.90 -5.53
CA ARG A 221 -16.19 -33.05 -6.02
C ARG A 221 -15.48 -32.64 -7.32
N PRO A 222 -14.24 -33.11 -7.50
CA PRO A 222 -13.94 -33.93 -8.66
C PRO A 222 -13.38 -35.30 -8.23
N GLU A 223 -13.82 -36.38 -8.87
CA GLU A 223 -13.26 -37.71 -8.65
C GLU A 223 -12.03 -37.95 -9.52
N ASN A 224 -10.98 -38.56 -8.93
CA ASN A 224 -9.99 -39.47 -9.54
C ASN A 224 -9.13 -38.94 -10.72
N SER A 225 -7.84 -39.27 -10.87
CA SER A 225 -6.82 -40.01 -10.10
C SER A 225 -5.44 -39.66 -10.73
N LYS A 226 -4.25 -39.98 -10.20
CA LYS A 226 -3.80 -41.01 -9.24
C LYS A 226 -2.84 -40.40 -8.21
N GLY A 227 -2.17 -41.23 -7.41
CA GLY A 227 -1.30 -40.80 -6.31
C GLY A 227 0.17 -40.63 -6.68
N GLU A 228 0.81 -39.63 -6.07
CA GLU A 228 2.25 -39.42 -5.96
C GLU A 228 2.54 -38.72 -4.61
N ASN A 229 3.40 -39.34 -3.80
CA ASN A 229 4.00 -38.89 -2.52
C ASN A 229 3.39 -37.68 -1.77
N GLU A 230 2.55 -37.96 -0.77
CA GLU A 230 1.92 -36.93 0.08
C GLU A 230 2.86 -36.28 1.11
N ASN A 231 3.99 -36.92 1.46
CA ASN A 231 4.84 -36.49 2.58
C ASN A 231 5.70 -35.23 2.34
N GLU A 232 5.92 -34.78 1.10
CA GLU A 232 6.72 -33.57 0.84
C GLU A 232 5.86 -32.29 0.71
N LYS A 233 4.58 -32.40 0.35
CA LYS A 233 3.66 -31.25 0.29
C LYS A 233 3.15 -30.79 1.66
N GLU A 234 3.16 -31.67 2.66
CA GLU A 234 2.61 -31.36 3.99
C GLU A 234 3.42 -30.32 4.78
N ASN A 235 4.72 -30.15 4.47
CA ASN A 235 5.58 -29.16 5.14
C ASN A 235 5.48 -27.75 4.54
N ALA A 236 5.08 -27.60 3.27
CA ALA A 236 4.80 -26.28 2.69
C ALA A 236 3.47 -25.69 3.20
N ASN A 237 2.49 -26.55 3.51
CA ASN A 237 1.13 -26.13 3.80
C ASN A 237 0.85 -25.82 5.30
N LYS A 238 1.76 -26.19 6.20
CA LYS A 238 1.59 -25.97 7.66
C LYS A 238 1.79 -24.52 8.12
N GLY A 239 2.29 -23.64 7.25
CA GLY A 239 2.41 -22.19 7.52
C GLY A 239 1.15 -21.36 7.20
N ALA A 240 0.18 -21.90 6.45
CA ALA A 240 -0.94 -21.13 5.90
C ALA A 240 -2.16 -20.99 6.86
N ARG A 241 -1.92 -20.78 8.15
CA ARG A 241 -2.98 -20.40 9.10
C ARG A 241 -3.13 -18.87 9.05
N GLY A 242 -4.21 -18.38 8.44
CA GLY A 242 -4.50 -16.94 8.40
C GLY A 242 -5.59 -16.59 7.39
N HIS A 243 -5.22 -16.39 6.12
CA HIS A 243 -6.06 -15.64 5.18
C HIS A 243 -6.18 -16.28 3.78
N PRO A 244 -6.94 -17.39 3.60
CA PRO A 244 -7.09 -18.04 2.30
C PRO A 244 -7.59 -17.10 1.19
N LEU A 245 -8.57 -16.25 1.51
CA LEU A 245 -9.10 -15.25 0.58
C LEU A 245 -8.06 -14.17 0.24
N THR A 246 -7.31 -13.66 1.22
CA THR A 246 -6.32 -12.59 1.00
C THR A 246 -5.16 -13.09 0.13
N VAL A 247 -4.69 -14.32 0.35
CA VAL A 247 -3.70 -14.97 -0.54
C VAL A 247 -4.26 -15.13 -1.96
N GLN A 248 -5.51 -15.61 -2.09
CA GLN A 248 -6.17 -15.76 -3.39
C GLN A 248 -6.30 -14.42 -4.16
N LEU A 249 -6.76 -13.36 -3.49
CA LEU A 249 -6.90 -12.03 -4.10
C LEU A 249 -5.54 -11.42 -4.45
N ALA A 250 -4.50 -11.65 -3.64
CA ALA A 250 -3.15 -11.19 -3.93
C ALA A 250 -2.52 -11.91 -5.14
N LEU A 251 -2.75 -13.22 -5.27
CA LEU A 251 -2.38 -14.00 -6.45
C LEU A 251 -3.12 -13.51 -7.71
N GLN A 252 -4.44 -13.28 -7.61
CA GLN A 252 -5.23 -12.71 -8.71
C GLN A 252 -4.72 -11.33 -9.14
N LEU A 253 -4.37 -10.46 -8.17
CA LEU A 253 -3.80 -9.14 -8.46
C LEU A 253 -2.44 -9.26 -9.14
N LEU A 254 -1.56 -10.14 -8.64
CA LEU A 254 -0.25 -10.38 -9.26
C LEU A 254 -0.36 -10.98 -10.67
N ALA A 255 -1.41 -11.76 -10.96
CA ALA A 255 -1.68 -12.29 -12.30
C ALA A 255 -2.12 -11.19 -13.29
N LEU A 256 -2.77 -10.11 -12.83
CA LEU A 256 -3.13 -8.95 -13.67
C LEU A 256 -1.93 -8.05 -14.05
N SER A 257 -0.79 -8.21 -13.38
CA SER A 257 0.43 -7.44 -13.67
C SER A 257 1.06 -7.89 -15.00
N PRO A 258 1.44 -6.98 -15.92
CA PRO A 258 2.09 -7.38 -17.17
C PRO A 258 3.54 -7.83 -16.95
N PRO A 259 4.20 -8.45 -17.95
CA PRO A 259 5.65 -8.64 -17.94
C PRO A 259 6.37 -7.30 -17.73
N GLY A 260 7.31 -7.27 -16.78
CA GLY A 260 7.99 -6.03 -16.39
C GLY A 260 7.10 -5.02 -15.65
N GLY A 261 5.90 -5.38 -15.18
CA GLY A 261 5.16 -4.63 -14.17
C GLY A 261 5.54 -5.04 -12.74
N ALA A 262 4.63 -4.88 -11.80
CA ALA A 262 4.77 -5.31 -10.42
C ALA A 262 5.09 -6.81 -10.35
N ASN A 263 6.14 -7.16 -9.63
CA ASN A 263 6.57 -8.55 -9.41
C ASN A 263 6.17 -9.08 -8.02
N THR A 264 5.76 -8.17 -7.12
CA THR A 264 5.45 -8.43 -5.71
C THR A 264 4.17 -7.71 -5.30
N VAL A 265 3.29 -8.40 -4.61
CA VAL A 265 2.15 -7.85 -3.87
C VAL A 265 2.39 -8.08 -2.38
N VAL A 266 2.26 -7.02 -1.56
CA VAL A 266 2.46 -7.08 -0.11
C VAL A 266 1.17 -6.64 0.58
N VAL A 267 0.46 -7.57 1.22
CA VAL A 267 -0.82 -7.29 1.87
C VAL A 267 -0.64 -7.15 3.37
N ARG A 268 -1.05 -6.00 3.92
CA ARG A 268 -1.09 -5.75 5.37
C ARG A 268 -2.35 -6.36 5.97
N CYS A 269 -2.19 -7.29 6.91
CA CYS A 269 -3.24 -8.07 7.58
C CYS A 269 -3.42 -7.68 9.05
N GLY A 270 -3.20 -6.41 9.39
CA GLY A 270 -3.35 -5.91 10.77
C GLY A 270 -2.44 -6.64 11.76
N ALA A 271 -3.04 -7.19 12.83
CA ALA A 271 -2.32 -7.91 13.87
C ALA A 271 -1.77 -9.28 13.41
N ASP A 272 -2.33 -9.86 12.35
CA ASP A 272 -1.87 -11.14 11.78
C ASP A 272 -0.60 -10.97 10.91
N GLY A 273 -0.15 -9.73 10.72
CA GLY A 273 1.11 -9.40 10.06
C GLY A 273 0.95 -9.09 8.57
N VAL A 274 1.73 -9.79 7.73
CA VAL A 274 1.84 -9.50 6.29
C VAL A 274 1.79 -10.78 5.45
N VAL A 275 0.99 -10.74 4.39
CA VAL A 275 1.01 -11.72 3.29
C VAL A 275 1.82 -11.14 2.14
N LEU A 276 2.96 -11.76 1.79
CA LEU A 276 3.73 -11.41 0.60
C LEU A 276 3.48 -12.45 -0.48
N VAL A 277 3.20 -11.99 -1.71
CA VAL A 277 3.09 -12.82 -2.90
C VAL A 277 4.03 -12.28 -3.97
N ALA A 278 4.98 -13.07 -4.46
CA ALA A 278 5.96 -12.64 -5.47
C ALA A 278 6.15 -13.67 -6.59
N ARG A 279 6.46 -13.20 -7.81
CA ARG A 279 6.82 -14.07 -8.95
C ARG A 279 8.21 -14.69 -8.74
N ASP A 280 8.36 -15.96 -9.08
CA ASP A 280 9.66 -16.63 -9.08
C ASP A 280 10.62 -15.99 -10.13
N PRO A 281 11.75 -15.40 -9.71
CA PRO A 281 12.72 -14.80 -10.63
C PRO A 281 13.38 -15.82 -11.57
N SER A 282 13.45 -17.11 -11.19
CA SER A 282 14.08 -18.16 -11.99
C SER A 282 13.26 -18.54 -13.22
N MET A 283 11.93 -18.44 -13.13
CA MET A 283 10.98 -18.80 -14.18
C MET A 283 10.80 -17.72 -15.25
N ALA A 284 11.27 -16.48 -15.01
CA ALA A 284 11.17 -15.38 -15.98
C ALA A 284 11.90 -15.65 -17.32
N LYS A 285 12.81 -16.63 -17.36
CA LYS A 285 13.49 -17.10 -18.58
C LYS A 285 12.69 -18.10 -19.42
N ALA A 286 11.60 -18.67 -18.89
CA ALA A 286 10.81 -19.72 -19.55
C ALA A 286 9.59 -19.20 -20.33
N ALA A 287 9.35 -17.88 -20.34
CA ALA A 287 8.09 -17.25 -20.77
C ALA A 287 7.81 -17.22 -22.30
N ASN A 288 8.26 -18.22 -23.06
CA ASN A 288 7.86 -18.45 -24.45
C ASN A 288 6.72 -19.47 -24.59
N GLU A 289 6.37 -20.20 -23.52
CA GLU A 289 5.25 -21.14 -23.47
C GLU A 289 4.26 -20.65 -22.40
N GLY A 290 2.97 -20.56 -22.75
CA GLY A 290 1.96 -19.83 -21.95
C GLY A 290 1.78 -20.41 -20.54
N PRO A 291 1.95 -19.62 -19.46
CA PRO A 291 2.09 -20.17 -18.12
C PRO A 291 0.75 -20.41 -17.40
N ASP A 292 0.66 -21.56 -16.73
CA ASP A 292 -0.29 -21.77 -15.63
C ASP A 292 0.20 -21.02 -14.38
N PHE A 293 -0.34 -19.81 -14.20
CA PHE A 293 0.15 -18.81 -13.24
C PHE A 293 0.26 -19.30 -11.79
N ASN A 294 -0.61 -20.23 -11.37
CA ASN A 294 -0.65 -20.75 -10.00
C ASN A 294 0.62 -21.53 -9.61
N SER A 295 1.45 -21.93 -10.58
CA SER A 295 2.72 -22.62 -10.34
C SER A 295 3.93 -21.69 -10.10
N THR A 296 3.76 -20.37 -10.22
CA THR A 296 4.88 -19.42 -10.39
C THR A 296 5.06 -18.38 -9.28
N ALA A 297 4.31 -18.50 -8.18
CA ALA A 297 4.28 -17.52 -7.10
C ALA A 297 4.70 -18.10 -5.74
N PHE A 298 5.60 -17.39 -5.06
CA PHE A 298 5.94 -17.62 -3.67
C PHE A 298 4.98 -16.87 -2.74
N VAL A 299 4.50 -17.54 -1.69
CA VAL A 299 3.67 -16.93 -0.63
C VAL A 299 4.42 -16.99 0.69
N CYS A 300 4.54 -15.84 1.36
CA CYS A 300 5.12 -15.73 2.71
C CYS A 300 4.10 -15.16 3.68
N HIS A 301 4.04 -15.72 4.88
CA HIS A 301 3.40 -15.13 6.05
C HIS A 301 4.49 -14.60 6.98
N VAL A 302 4.53 -13.29 7.17
CA VAL A 302 5.41 -12.63 8.16
C VAL A 302 4.53 -12.21 9.33
N PRO A 303 4.67 -12.82 10.52
CA PRO A 303 3.86 -12.44 11.68
C PRO A 303 4.20 -11.02 12.14
N ALA A 304 3.26 -10.35 12.81
CA ALA A 304 3.53 -9.08 13.47
C ALA A 304 4.63 -9.24 14.54
N VAL A 305 5.52 -8.25 14.64
CA VAL A 305 6.52 -8.19 15.71
C VAL A 305 5.79 -7.78 17.01
N GLN A 306 5.96 -8.60 18.05
CA GLN A 306 5.46 -8.34 19.41
C GLN A 306 6.41 -7.43 20.20
#